data_AF-A0A820L7M2-F1
#
_entry.id   AF-A0A820L7M2-F1
#
_cell.length_a   1.000
_cell.length_b   1.000
_cell.length_c   1.000
_cell.angle_alpha   90.00
_cell.angle_beta   90.00
_cell.angle_gamma   90.00
#
_symmetry.space_group_name_H-M   'P 1'
#
loop_
_entity.id
_entity.type
_entity.pdbx_description
1 polymer ?
#
loop_
_entity_poly.entity_id
_entity_poly.type
_entity_poly.pdbx_seq_one_letter_code
_entity_poly.pdbx_strand_id
1 'polypeptide(L)'
;MEAARYAQTRLPFSPFIIRFWSGNILEKRVAQEIKNYLKDNFQTDICIANIRRSTLKCQQNDYDFLIYVKDADSFCSLFDKHKWPQQICGENFSFPSTPSFPPQLSLIVKNVDLRINLDKSCADLKAVHTDIHN
;
A
#
# COMPACT_ATOMS: atom_id res chain seq x y z
N MET A 1 27.21 -10.69 -12.28
CA MET A 1 25.80 -10.96 -12.65
C MET A 1 24.89 -10.68 -11.44
N GLU A 2 25.05 -9.49 -10.86
CA GLU A 2 24.48 -9.13 -9.54
C GLU A 2 23.77 -7.78 -9.63
N ALA A 3 24.28 -6.87 -10.48
CA ALA A 3 23.59 -5.66 -10.94
C ALA A 3 22.21 -5.92 -11.57
N ALA A 4 22.01 -7.05 -12.26
CA ALA A 4 20.71 -7.42 -12.82
C ALA A 4 19.69 -7.83 -11.74
N ARG A 5 20.14 -8.53 -10.68
CA ARG A 5 19.29 -8.80 -9.49
C ARG A 5 18.99 -7.53 -8.72
N TYR A 6 19.97 -6.63 -8.59
CA TYR A 6 19.79 -5.30 -7.99
C TYR A 6 18.89 -4.37 -8.80
N ALA A 7 18.85 -4.49 -10.13
CA ALA A 7 17.93 -3.74 -10.97
C ALA A 7 16.47 -4.25 -10.86
N GLN A 8 16.29 -5.57 -10.64
CA GLN A 8 14.97 -6.17 -10.40
C GLN A 8 14.34 -5.77 -9.05
N THR A 9 15.14 -5.29 -8.09
CA THR A 9 14.65 -4.79 -6.81
C THR A 9 14.31 -3.29 -6.82
N ARG A 10 14.58 -2.56 -7.91
CA ARG A 10 14.19 -1.15 -8.07
C ARG A 10 12.72 -1.00 -8.49
N LEU A 11 11.84 -1.62 -7.73
CA LEU A 11 10.42 -1.32 -7.89
C LEU A 11 10.20 0.05 -7.24
N PRO A 12 9.53 0.99 -7.95
CA PRO A 12 9.45 2.39 -7.53
C PRO A 12 8.67 2.59 -6.23
N PHE A 13 7.95 1.56 -5.78
CA PHE A 13 7.06 1.58 -4.63
C PHE A 13 7.37 0.43 -3.67
N SER A 14 7.18 0.70 -2.38
CA SER A 14 7.16 -0.35 -1.36
C SER A 14 6.03 -1.34 -1.63
N PRO A 15 6.26 -2.66 -1.39
CA PRO A 15 5.24 -3.66 -1.64
C PRO A 15 4.07 -3.54 -0.66
N PHE A 16 2.86 -3.82 -1.15
CA PHE A 16 1.73 -4.13 -0.29
C PHE A 16 1.91 -5.53 0.27
N ILE A 17 1.74 -5.67 1.58
CA ILE A 17 1.80 -6.96 2.25
C ILE A 17 0.38 -7.37 2.59
N ILE A 18 -0.04 -8.55 2.13
CA ILE A 18 -1.28 -9.19 2.56
C ILE A 18 -0.96 -10.53 3.21
N ARG A 19 -1.64 -10.84 4.32
CA ARG A 19 -1.48 -12.06 5.10
C ARG A 19 -2.71 -12.92 5.01
N PHE A 20 -2.51 -14.20 4.72
CA PHE A 20 -3.54 -15.24 4.80
C PHE A 20 -3.25 -16.15 5.99
N TRP A 21 -4.30 -16.61 6.66
CA TRP A 21 -4.24 -17.54 7.79
C TRP A 21 -4.40 -19.02 7.40
N SER A 22 -4.86 -19.25 6.17
CA SER A 22 -5.17 -20.57 5.65
C SER A 22 -5.04 -20.64 4.13
N GLY A 23 -5.14 -21.86 3.60
CA GLY A 23 -5.14 -22.12 2.17
C GLY A 23 -3.75 -22.24 1.54
N ASN A 24 -3.76 -22.49 0.23
CA ASN A 24 -2.57 -22.51 -0.61
C ASN A 24 -2.88 -21.78 -1.92
N ILE A 25 -3.07 -20.47 -1.80
CA ILE A 25 -3.45 -19.63 -2.93
C ILE A 25 -2.23 -19.41 -3.83
N LEU A 26 -2.45 -19.48 -5.14
CA LEU A 26 -1.42 -19.17 -6.12
C LEU A 26 -1.31 -17.65 -6.32
N GLU A 27 -0.07 -17.15 -6.32
CA GLU A 27 0.28 -15.74 -6.57
C GLU A 27 -0.45 -15.15 -7.79
N LYS A 28 -0.48 -15.90 -8.90
CA LYS A 28 -1.14 -15.46 -10.14
C LYS A 28 -2.63 -15.23 -9.96
N ARG A 29 -3.30 -16.05 -9.14
CA ARG A 29 -4.75 -15.90 -8.88
C ARG A 29 -5.03 -14.66 -8.06
N VAL A 30 -4.24 -14.41 -7.00
CA VAL A 30 -4.34 -13.18 -6.19
C VAL A 30 -4.22 -11.94 -7.09
N ALA A 31 -3.21 -11.89 -7.96
CA ALA A 31 -3.00 -10.75 -8.84
C ALA A 31 -4.15 -10.55 -9.85
N GLN A 32 -4.70 -11.63 -10.40
CA GLN A 32 -5.83 -11.56 -11.32
C GLN A 32 -7.10 -11.09 -10.62
N GLU A 33 -7.37 -11.59 -9.43
CA GLU A 33 -8.59 -11.26 -8.69
C GLU A 33 -8.61 -9.81 -8.22
N ILE A 34 -7.49 -9.29 -7.71
CA ILE A 34 -7.37 -7.87 -7.35
C ILE A 34 -7.59 -6.98 -8.59
N LYS A 35 -7.00 -7.34 -9.73
CA LYS A 35 -7.17 -6.61 -10.99
C LYS A 35 -8.63 -6.59 -11.44
N ASN A 36 -9.27 -7.76 -11.46
CA ASN A 36 -10.66 -7.89 -11.89
C ASN A 36 -11.58 -7.12 -10.94
N TYR A 37 -11.41 -7.26 -9.63
CA TYR A 37 -12.21 -6.55 -8.64
C TYR A 37 -12.15 -5.02 -8.82
N LEU A 38 -10.95 -4.47 -8.98
CA LEU A 38 -10.77 -3.02 -9.17
C LEU A 38 -11.35 -2.54 -10.50
N LYS A 39 -11.21 -3.34 -11.55
CA LYS A 39 -11.78 -3.06 -12.86
C LYS A 39 -13.31 -3.06 -12.81
N ASP A 40 -13.90 -4.07 -12.18
CA ASP A 40 -15.35 -4.28 -12.18
C ASP A 40 -16.09 -3.31 -11.24
N ASN A 41 -15.48 -2.96 -10.10
CA ASN A 41 -16.15 -2.14 -9.07
C ASN A 41 -15.78 -0.65 -9.14
N PHE A 42 -14.58 -0.31 -9.63
CA PHE A 42 -14.06 1.06 -9.61
C PHE A 42 -13.58 1.54 -10.99
N GLN A 43 -13.78 0.75 -12.04
CA GLN A 43 -13.31 1.06 -13.40
C GLN A 43 -11.82 1.43 -13.43
N THR A 44 -11.05 0.83 -12.52
CA THR A 44 -9.64 1.16 -12.29
C THR A 44 -8.79 0.00 -12.77
N ASP A 45 -7.99 0.22 -13.81
CA ASP A 45 -6.98 -0.74 -14.25
C ASP A 45 -5.67 -0.52 -13.46
N ILE A 46 -5.15 -1.60 -12.86
CA ILE A 46 -3.87 -1.56 -12.13
C ILE A 46 -2.78 -2.42 -12.78
N CYS A 47 -1.55 -1.95 -12.71
CA CYS A 47 -0.35 -2.62 -13.19
C CYS A 47 0.44 -3.23 -12.05
N ILE A 48 0.10 -4.48 -11.69
CA ILE A 48 0.94 -5.29 -10.81
C ILE A 48 2.23 -5.68 -11.57
N ALA A 49 3.37 -5.24 -11.04
CA ALA A 49 4.70 -5.52 -11.55
C ALA A 49 5.13 -6.96 -11.23
N ASN A 50 4.92 -7.36 -9.98
CA ASN A 50 5.27 -8.68 -9.49
C ASN A 50 4.43 -9.01 -8.24
N ILE A 51 4.26 -10.29 -7.98
CA ILE A 51 3.74 -10.81 -6.71
C ILE A 51 4.58 -12.01 -6.31
N ARG A 52 4.97 -12.08 -5.04
CA ARG A 52 5.72 -13.22 -4.52
C ARG A 52 5.34 -13.54 -3.10
N ARG A 53 5.40 -14.81 -2.73
CA ARG A 53 5.29 -15.25 -1.34
C ARG A 53 6.51 -14.76 -0.57
N SER A 54 6.28 -14.23 0.62
CA SER A 54 7.37 -13.87 1.54
C SER A 54 8.09 -15.14 1.98
N THR A 55 9.42 -15.06 2.06
CA THR A 55 10.26 -16.14 2.61
C THR A 55 10.37 -16.05 4.13
N LEU A 56 9.89 -14.95 4.73
CA LEU A 56 9.86 -14.79 6.17
C LEU A 56 8.78 -15.71 6.75
N LYS A 57 9.17 -16.52 7.74
CA LYS A 57 8.24 -17.40 8.44
C LYS A 57 7.25 -16.53 9.23
N CYS A 58 5.97 -16.68 8.92
CA CYS A 58 4.90 -16.14 9.74
C CYS A 58 4.61 -17.13 10.89
N GLN A 59 3.90 -16.66 11.92
CA GLN A 59 3.45 -17.52 13.01
C GLN A 59 2.24 -18.35 12.53
N GLN A 60 2.05 -19.56 13.09
CA GLN A 60 0.81 -20.34 12.94
C GLN A 60 0.31 -20.55 11.49
N ASN A 61 1.09 -21.23 10.62
CA ASN A 61 0.73 -21.55 9.22
C ASN A 61 0.36 -20.37 8.30
N ASP A 62 0.36 -19.15 8.82
CA ASP A 62 0.14 -17.93 8.06
C ASP A 62 1.20 -17.80 6.95
N TYR A 63 0.86 -17.02 5.94
CA TYR A 63 1.82 -16.63 4.92
C TYR A 63 1.48 -15.28 4.32
N ASP A 64 2.54 -14.57 3.96
CA ASP A 64 2.44 -13.23 3.37
C ASP A 64 2.67 -13.28 1.86
N PHE A 65 1.88 -12.51 1.10
CA PHE A 65 2.22 -12.09 -0.25
C PHE A 65 2.71 -10.66 -0.27
N LEU A 66 3.76 -10.44 -1.05
CA LEU A 66 4.33 -9.14 -1.35
C LEU A 66 3.87 -8.75 -2.77
N ILE A 67 3.03 -7.72 -2.87
CA ILE A 67 2.47 -7.23 -4.13
C ILE A 67 3.19 -5.94 -4.52
N TYR A 68 3.81 -5.95 -5.68
CA TYR A 68 4.55 -4.81 -6.22
C TYR A 68 3.81 -4.25 -7.43
N VAL A 69 3.69 -2.93 -7.50
CA VAL A 69 3.04 -2.22 -8.61
C VAL A 69 4.05 -1.43 -9.44
N LYS A 70 3.72 -1.17 -10.70
CA LYS A 70 4.60 -0.47 -11.64
C LYS A 70 4.51 1.05 -11.56
N ASP A 71 3.31 1.58 -11.33
CA ASP A 71 3.01 3.01 -11.45
C ASP A 71 2.30 3.58 -10.22
N ALA A 72 2.31 4.91 -10.16
CA ALA A 72 1.75 5.69 -9.06
C ALA A 72 0.25 5.50 -8.92
N ASP A 73 -0.48 5.44 -10.04
CA ASP A 73 -1.94 5.31 -10.04
C ASP A 73 -2.38 3.96 -9.47
N SER A 74 -1.67 2.88 -9.83
CA SER A 74 -1.85 1.55 -9.23
C SER A 74 -1.53 1.55 -7.75
N PHE A 75 -0.45 2.24 -7.34
CA PHE A 75 -0.09 2.35 -5.94
C PHE A 75 -1.17 3.08 -5.14
N CYS A 76 -1.60 4.26 -5.59
CA CYS A 76 -2.66 5.03 -4.96
C CYS A 76 -3.98 4.25 -4.88
N SER A 77 -4.31 3.49 -5.93
CA SER A 77 -5.52 2.66 -5.95
C SER A 77 -5.48 1.54 -4.92
N LEU A 78 -4.33 0.88 -4.74
CA LEU A 78 -4.15 -0.14 -3.70
C LEU A 78 -3.91 0.46 -2.31
N PHE A 79 -3.54 1.73 -2.20
CA PHE A 79 -3.35 2.39 -0.91
C PHE A 79 -4.69 2.66 -0.20
N ASP A 80 -5.76 2.83 -0.96
CA ASP A 80 -7.10 2.99 -0.43
C ASP A 80 -7.68 1.63 0.03
N LYS A 81 -7.77 1.42 1.34
CA LYS A 81 -8.31 0.19 1.93
C LYS A 81 -9.76 -0.09 1.56
N HIS A 82 -10.55 0.92 1.19
CA HIS A 82 -11.94 0.75 0.76
C HIS A 82 -12.06 0.13 -0.64
N LYS A 83 -10.97 0.15 -1.41
CA LYS A 83 -10.91 -0.45 -2.76
C LYS A 83 -10.44 -1.90 -2.76
N TRP A 84 -10.19 -2.49 -1.60
CA TRP A 84 -9.85 -3.90 -1.49
C TRP A 84 -11.11 -4.76 -1.33
N PRO A 85 -11.14 -5.95 -1.94
CA PRO A 85 -12.22 -6.89 -1.71
C PRO A 85 -12.18 -7.38 -0.25
N GLN A 86 -13.31 -7.85 0.26
CA GLN A 86 -13.37 -8.44 1.60
C GLN A 86 -12.63 -9.79 1.70
N GLN A 87 -12.58 -10.51 0.58
CA GLN A 87 -11.91 -11.79 0.45
C GLN A 87 -11.14 -11.85 -0.87
N ILE A 88 -10.08 -12.66 -0.91
CA ILE A 88 -9.33 -12.94 -2.13
C ILE A 88 -9.22 -14.45 -2.27
N CYS A 89 -9.62 -14.98 -3.42
CA CYS A 89 -9.69 -16.40 -3.74
C CYS A 89 -10.57 -17.18 -2.75
N GLY A 90 -11.61 -16.53 -2.19
CA GLY A 90 -12.49 -17.09 -1.17
C GLY A 90 -11.89 -17.16 0.24
N GLU A 91 -10.67 -16.66 0.44
CA GLU A 91 -9.99 -16.63 1.74
C GLU A 91 -9.99 -15.22 2.32
N ASN A 92 -10.09 -15.15 3.65
CA ASN A 92 -9.92 -13.90 4.37
C ASN A 92 -8.43 -13.52 4.41
N PHE A 93 -8.15 -12.22 4.43
CA PHE A 93 -6.80 -11.72 4.54
C PHE A 93 -6.73 -10.49 5.45
N SER A 94 -5.52 -10.12 5.86
CA SER A 94 -5.23 -8.90 6.61
C SER A 94 -4.01 -8.17 6.07
N PHE A 95 -3.86 -6.91 6.47
CA PHE A 95 -2.67 -6.10 6.18
C PHE A 95 -1.78 -6.05 7.42
N PRO A 96 -0.66 -6.81 7.49
CA PRO A 96 0.24 -6.77 8.62
C PRO A 96 0.97 -5.42 8.73
N SER A 97 1.11 -4.70 7.62
CA SER A 97 1.69 -3.36 7.60
C SER A 97 1.12 -2.54 6.45
N THR A 98 1.14 -1.22 6.60
CA THR A 98 0.83 -0.29 5.52
C THR A 98 2.13 0.01 4.78
N PRO A 99 2.19 -0.07 3.44
CA PRO A 99 3.40 0.28 2.70
C PRO A 99 3.78 1.73 2.95
N SER A 100 5.08 2.02 2.97
CA SER A 100 5.52 3.41 3.07
C SER A 100 5.10 4.16 1.81
N PHE A 101 4.43 5.30 2.01
CA PHE A 101 4.09 6.20 0.92
C PHE A 101 5.37 6.88 0.43
N PRO A 102 5.84 6.66 -0.80
CA PRO A 102 7.09 7.24 -1.26
C PRO A 102 6.99 8.77 -1.24
N PRO A 103 8.01 9.48 -0.74
CA PRO A 103 8.02 10.94 -0.73
C PRO A 103 7.84 11.56 -2.12
N GLN A 104 8.23 10.86 -3.20
CA GLN A 104 8.01 11.37 -4.56
C GLN A 104 6.52 11.42 -4.96
N LEU A 105 5.66 10.60 -4.34
CA LEU A 105 4.21 10.62 -4.62
C LEU A 105 3.47 11.71 -3.83
N SER A 106 4.04 12.24 -2.73
CA SER A 106 3.37 13.28 -1.94
C SER A 106 3.14 14.56 -2.75
N LEU A 107 3.96 14.81 -3.76
CA LEU A 107 3.83 15.91 -4.71
C LEU A 107 2.72 15.69 -5.75
N ILE A 108 2.30 14.43 -5.96
CA ILE A 108 1.32 14.03 -6.98
C ILE A 108 -0.08 13.89 -6.37
N VAL A 109 -0.18 13.56 -5.08
CA VAL A 109 -1.46 13.57 -4.33
C VAL A 109 -1.90 15.02 -4.12
N LYS A 110 -2.60 15.58 -5.12
CA LYS A 110 -3.12 16.96 -5.08
C LYS A 110 -4.25 17.21 -4.06
N ASN A 111 -4.59 16.26 -3.21
CA ASN A 111 -5.75 16.34 -2.32
C ASN A 111 -5.42 15.97 -0.86
N VAL A 112 -4.31 16.48 -0.32
CA VAL A 112 -4.33 16.78 1.12
C VAL A 112 -5.07 18.10 1.22
N ASP A 113 -6.35 18.04 1.59
CA ASP A 113 -7.10 19.23 1.94
C ASP A 113 -6.40 19.83 3.17
N LEU A 114 -5.53 20.82 2.94
CA LEU A 114 -4.84 21.57 3.98
C LEU A 114 -5.84 22.51 4.68
N ARG A 115 -6.98 21.99 5.14
CA ARG A 115 -7.80 22.65 6.17
C ARG A 115 -7.11 22.55 7.52
N ILE A 116 -5.80 22.78 7.54
CA ILE A 116 -5.10 23.14 8.75
C ILE A 116 -5.64 24.53 9.06
N ASN A 117 -6.53 24.61 10.04
CA ASN A 117 -6.89 25.88 10.63
C ASN A 117 -5.63 26.39 11.33
N LEU A 118 -4.87 27.23 10.61
CA LEU A 118 -3.60 27.79 11.05
C LEU A 118 -3.75 28.52 12.39
N ASP A 119 -4.92 29.10 12.66
CA ASP A 119 -5.20 29.77 13.94
C ASP A 119 -5.23 28.75 15.08
N LYS A 120 -5.84 27.58 14.87
CA LYS A 120 -5.86 26.49 15.86
C LYS A 120 -4.44 25.95 16.10
N SER A 121 -3.68 25.69 15.03
CA SER A 121 -2.30 25.21 15.16
C SER A 121 -1.37 26.25 15.82
N CYS A 122 -1.59 27.54 15.58
CA CYS A 122 -0.83 28.61 16.22
C CYS A 122 -1.22 28.77 17.70
N ALA A 123 -2.49 28.61 18.03
CA ALA A 123 -2.96 28.58 19.42
C ALA A 123 -2.38 27.41 20.21
N ASP A 124 -2.35 26.21 19.61
CA ASP A 124 -1.77 25.01 20.23
C ASP A 124 -0.25 25.18 20.46
N LEU A 125 0.47 25.78 19.50
CA LEU A 125 1.91 26.07 19.66
C LEU A 125 2.20 27.12 20.73
N LYS A 126 1.39 28.19 20.81
CA LYS A 126 1.51 29.21 21.87
C LYS A 126 1.17 28.66 23.25
N ALA A 127 0.28 27.67 23.34
CA ALA A 127 -0.05 27.00 24.60
C ALA A 127 1.08 26.08 25.10
N VAL A 128 1.87 25.49 24.19
CA VAL A 128 2.99 24.59 24.53
C VAL A 128 4.31 25.36 24.70
N HIS A 129 4.48 26.49 24.01
CA HIS A 129 5.68 27.32 24.06
C HIS A 129 5.29 28.76 24.44
N THR A 130 5.25 29.02 25.75
CA THR A 130 4.95 30.36 26.32
C THR A 130 5.99 31.43 25.99
N ASP A 131 7.14 31.05 25.42
CA ASP A 131 8.25 31.98 25.11
C ASP A 131 8.21 32.55 23.68
N ILE A 132 7.19 32.20 22.88
CA ILE A 132 7.06 32.71 21.50
C ILE A 132 6.26 34.02 21.52
N HIS A 133 6.98 35.15 21.53
CA HIS A 133 6.42 36.47 21.24
C HIS A 133 6.49 36.80 19.74
N ASN A 134 5.47 37.52 19.26
CA ASN A 134 5.32 37.98 17.86
C ASN A 134 6.51 38.84 17.40
#